data_AF-A0A803PXT7-F1
#
_entry.id   AF-A0A803PXT7-F1
#
_cell.length_a   1.000
_cell.length_b   1.000
_cell.length_c   1.000
_cell.angle_alpha   90.00
_cell.angle_beta   90.00
_cell.angle_gamma   90.00
#
_symmetry.space_group_name_H-M   'P 1'
#
loop_
_entity.id
_entity.type
_entity.pdbx_description
1 polymer ?
#
loop_
_entity_poly.entity_id
_entity_poly.type
_entity_poly.pdbx_seq_one_letter_code
_entity_poly.pdbx_strand_id
1 'polypeptide(L)' 'MSNAVDAAGDPIPTSAVLMASSKQIAFKCQAENVAFLKCKKNDPNPEKCLDKGQQVTRCVLGL' A
#
# COMPACT_ATOMS: atom_id res chain seq x y z
N MET A 1 -13.83 -7.07 18.96
CA MET A 1 -12.43 -6.72 18.59
C MET A 1 -12.27 -7.05 17.12
N SER A 2 -11.99 -6.07 16.27
CA SER A 2 -11.68 -6.32 14.86
C SER A 2 -10.30 -6.97 14.78
N ASN A 3 -10.21 -8.17 14.20
CA ASN A 3 -8.92 -8.83 14.02
C ASN A 3 -8.08 -8.06 12.99
N ALA A 4 -6.80 -7.80 13.33
CA ALA A 4 -5.84 -7.13 12.44
C ALA A 4 -5.20 -8.08 11.41
N VAL A 5 -5.36 -9.39 11.62
CA VAL A 5 -4.81 -10.47 10.78
C VAL A 5 -5.91 -11.46 10.40
N ASP A 6 -5.76 -12.13 9.26
CA ASP A 6 -6.66 -13.17 8.82
C ASP A 6 -6.33 -14.54 9.46
N ALA A 7 -7.00 -15.60 9.01
CA ALA A 7 -6.79 -16.95 9.52
C ALA A 7 -5.41 -17.54 9.17
N ALA A 8 -4.75 -17.03 8.12
CA ALA A 8 -3.40 -17.42 7.72
C ALA A 8 -2.33 -16.61 8.48
N GLY A 9 -2.72 -15.56 9.19
CA GLY A 9 -1.84 -14.64 9.89
C GLY A 9 -1.40 -13.46 9.05
N ASP A 10 -1.94 -13.29 7.84
CA ASP A 10 -1.62 -12.17 6.96
C ASP A 10 -2.36 -10.91 7.43
N PRO A 11 -1.72 -9.72 7.35
CA PRO A 11 -2.33 -8.48 7.78
C PRO A 11 -3.55 -8.14 6.91
N ILE A 12 -4.70 -7.91 7.54
CA ILE A 12 -5.90 -7.44 6.85
C ILE A 12 -5.78 -5.91 6.69
N PRO A 13 -5.69 -5.36 5.47
CA PRO A 13 -5.49 -3.93 5.24
C PRO A 13 -6.80 -3.13 5.44
N THR A 14 -7.42 -3.26 6.61
CA THR A 14 -8.54 -2.41 7.02
C THR A 14 -8.09 -0.97 7.16
N SER A 15 -9.02 -0.01 7.05
CA SER A 15 -8.71 1.42 7.22
C SER A 15 -8.06 1.72 8.57
N ALA A 16 -8.47 1.03 9.65
CA ALA A 16 -7.89 1.17 10.97
C ALA A 16 -6.41 0.73 11.02
N VAL A 17 -6.09 -0.45 10.45
CA VAL A 17 -4.72 -0.98 10.38
C VAL A 17 -3.82 -0.09 9.52
N LEU A 18 -4.32 0.37 8.38
CA LEU A 18 -3.58 1.28 7.49
C LEU A 18 -3.32 2.63 8.14
N MET A 19 -4.28 3.18 8.87
CA MET A 19 -4.11 4.46 9.57
C MET A 19 -3.11 4.34 10.72
N ALA A 20 -3.20 3.28 11.53
CA ALA A 20 -2.24 2.99 12.59
C ALA A 20 -0.81 2.80 12.05
N SER A 21 -0.67 2.16 10.89
CA SER A 21 0.63 1.86 10.26
C SER A 21 1.15 2.98 9.35
N SER A 22 0.37 4.05 9.15
CA SER A 22 0.61 5.07 8.13
C SER A 22 2.01 5.71 8.19
N LYS A 23 2.54 5.96 9.40
CA LYS A 23 3.89 6.52 9.59
C LYS A 23 4.99 5.56 9.16
N GLN A 24 4.82 4.26 9.45
CA GLN A 24 5.77 3.23 9.03
C GLN A 24 5.70 3.03 7.52
N ILE A 25 4.50 2.98 6.95
CA ILE A 25 4.28 2.91 5.49
C ILE A 25 4.92 4.10 4.79
N ALA A 26 4.73 5.32 5.30
CA ALA A 26 5.29 6.53 4.70
C ALA A 26 6.82 6.53 4.70
N PHE A 27 7.46 5.93 5.71
CA PHE A 27 8.91 5.84 5.80
C PHE A 27 9.47 4.68 4.97
N LYS A 28 8.95 3.47 5.14
CA LYS A 28 9.49 2.25 4.53
C LYS A 28 9.12 2.08 3.05
N CYS A 29 7.92 2.48 2.65
CA CYS A 29 7.41 2.33 1.27
C CYS A 29 7.37 3.66 0.52
N GLN A 30 8.22 4.62 0.89
CA GLN A 30 8.21 5.98 0.33
C GLN A 30 8.45 5.96 -1.18
N ALA A 31 9.42 5.18 -1.64
CA ALA A 31 9.85 5.15 -3.03
C ALA A 31 8.75 4.64 -3.96
N GLU A 32 8.10 3.53 -3.58
CA GLU A 32 6.98 2.91 -4.30
C GLU A 32 5.79 3.88 -4.35
N ASN A 33 5.44 4.49 -3.21
CA ASN A 33 4.34 5.44 -3.11
C ASN A 33 4.56 6.67 -4.03
N VAL A 34 5.75 7.25 -4.01
CA VAL A 34 6.10 8.39 -4.87
C VAL A 34 6.08 7.99 -6.34
N ALA A 35 6.57 6.80 -6.70
CA ALA A 35 6.55 6.31 -8.07
C ALA A 35 5.11 6.14 -8.59
N PHE A 36 4.22 5.56 -7.77
CA PHE A 36 2.82 5.40 -8.10
C PHE A 36 2.11 6.75 -8.28
N LEU A 37 2.35 7.72 -7.38
CA LEU A 37 1.77 9.06 -7.48
C LEU A 37 2.27 9.83 -8.72
N LYS A 38 3.56 9.71 -9.06
CA LYS A 38 4.10 10.28 -10.30
C LYS A 38 3.46 9.66 -11.54
N CYS A 39 3.28 8.34 -11.54
CA CYS A 39 2.60 7.65 -12.64
C CYS A 39 1.16 8.19 -12.83
N LYS A 40 0.37 8.23 -11.75
CA LYS A 40 -1.01 8.76 -11.79
C LYS A 40 -1.10 10.23 -12.19
N LYS A 41 -0.09 11.04 -11.85
CA LYS A 41 -0.02 12.45 -12.25
C LYS A 41 0.24 12.60 -13.75
N ASN A 42 0.99 11.67 -14.34
CA ASN A 42 1.34 11.70 -15.77
C ASN A 42 0.21 11.15 -16.65
N ASP A 43 -0.47 10.09 -16.20
CA ASP A 43 -1.55 9.45 -16.95
C ASP A 43 -2.66 8.99 -15.98
N PRO A 44 -3.92 9.44 -16.17
CA PRO A 44 -5.04 9.02 -15.34
C PRO A 44 -5.54 7.60 -15.63
N ASN A 45 -5.09 6.94 -16.70
CA ASN A 45 -5.50 5.58 -17.02
C ASN A 45 -5.00 4.59 -15.94
N PRO A 46 -5.92 3.88 -15.25
CA PRO A 46 -5.55 2.97 -14.16
C PRO A 46 -4.63 1.82 -14.59
N GLU A 47 -4.74 1.32 -15.83
CA GLU A 47 -3.94 0.18 -16.29
C GLU A 47 -2.45 0.54 -16.46
N LYS A 48 -2.15 1.81 -16.77
CA LYS A 48 -0.77 2.28 -17.01
C LYS A 48 0.10 2.28 -15.75
N CYS A 49 -0.54 2.31 -14.58
CA CYS A 49 0.14 2.37 -13.28
C CYS A 49 -0.07 1.10 -12.44
N LEU A 50 -0.66 0.05 -13.01
CA LEU A 50 -1.02 -1.17 -12.29
C LEU A 50 0.21 -1.85 -11.68
N ASP A 51 1.32 -1.90 -12.41
CA ASP A 51 2.60 -2.45 -11.94
C ASP A 51 3.17 -1.68 -10.73
N LYS A 52 3.11 -0.35 -10.74
CA LYS A 52 3.53 0.49 -9.61
C LYS A 52 2.58 0.31 -8.43
N GLY A 53 1.28 0.16 -8.69
CA GLY A 53 0.27 -0.14 -7.67
C GLY A 53 0.55 -1.46 -6.97
N GLN A 54 0.85 -2.52 -7.72
CA GLN A 54 1.24 -3.82 -7.17
C GLN A 54 2.51 -3.74 -6.32
N GLN A 55 3.50 -2.92 -6.71
CA GLN A 55 4.71 -2.69 -5.92
C GLN A 55 4.39 -2.01 -4.58
N VAL A 56 3.55 -0.98 -4.58
CA VAL A 56 3.08 -0.32 -3.34
C VAL A 56 2.38 -1.33 -2.43
N THR A 57 1.42 -2.09 -2.97
CA THR A 57 0.68 -3.08 -2.18
C THR A 57 1.59 -4.16 -1.62
N ARG A 58 2.56 -4.66 -2.42
CA ARG A 58 3.55 -5.64 -1.96
C ARG A 58 4.42 -5.09 -0.84
N CYS A 59 4.89 -3.84 -0.94
CA CYS A 59 5.66 -3.23 0.13
C CYS A 59 4.84 -3.10 1.41
N VAL A 60 3.60 -2.60 1.32
CA VAL A 60 2.72 -2.37 2.48
C VAL A 60 2.34 -3.67 3.19
N LEU A 61 2.02 -4.73 2.45
CA LEU A 61 1.67 -6.03 3.04
C LEU A 61 2.88 -6.83 3.55
N GLY A 62 4.10 -6.44 3.17
CA GLY A 62 5.35 -7.04 3.64
C GLY A 62 5.97 -6.35 4.86
N LEU A 63 5.30 -5.35 5.46
CA LEU A 63 5.75 -4.65 6.67
C LEU A 63 5.48 -5.43 7.95
#